data_AF-A0A4Q5TM76-F1
#
_entry.id   AF-A0A4Q5TM76-F1
#
_cell.length_a   1.000
_cell.length_b   1.000
_cell.length_c   1.000
_cell.angle_alpha   90.00
_cell.angle_beta   90.00
_cell.angle_gamma   90.00
#
_symmetry.space_group_name_H-M   'P 1'
#
loop_
_entity.id
_entity.type
_entity.pdbx_description
1 polymer ?
#
loop_
_entity_poly.entity_id
_entity_poly.type
_entity_poly.pdbx_seq_one_letter_code
_entity_poly.pdbx_strand_id
1 'polypeptide(L)'
;MYIFRLVFPVCAALLIAPAAGAQTDSSKAPTLDGIAVTAYLGTQLQELPAAVNIITAAQLGRFSNSNLLQALNASPGVRMEERSPGSYRLNIRGSAVRSPFGVRNVKIYYSGIPFTAPGGASMFNIIILP
;
A
#
# COMPACT_ATOMS: atom_id res chain seq x y z
N MET A 1 -23.50 -22.56 99.72
CA MET A 1 -23.19 -21.30 100.44
C MET A 1 -21.85 -20.82 99.92
N TYR A 2 -21.82 -19.61 99.31
CA TYR A 2 -20.69 -18.97 98.60
C TYR A 2 -20.18 -19.73 97.35
N ILE A 3 -19.80 -19.14 96.22
CA ILE A 3 -19.88 -17.83 95.58
C ILE A 3 -19.28 -18.12 94.18
N PHE A 4 -19.77 -17.66 93.04
CA PHE A 4 -19.33 -16.44 92.37
C PHE A 4 -20.00 -16.43 90.98
N ARG A 5 -20.71 -15.35 90.65
CA ARG A 5 -21.17 -15.05 89.28
C ARG A 5 -19.95 -14.57 88.51
N LEU A 6 -19.61 -15.21 87.38
CA LEU A 6 -18.71 -14.61 86.40
C LEU A 6 -19.45 -14.48 85.06
N VAL A 7 -19.87 -13.26 84.81
CA VAL A 7 -20.42 -12.76 83.56
C VAL A 7 -19.36 -12.94 82.48
N PHE A 8 -19.69 -13.63 81.39
CA PHE A 8 -18.91 -13.66 80.16
C PHE A 8 -19.46 -12.56 79.23
N PRO A 9 -18.71 -11.48 78.93
CA PRO A 9 -18.90 -10.71 77.72
C PRO A 9 -17.72 -11.02 76.80
N VAL A 10 -17.78 -12.14 76.07
CA VAL A 10 -16.77 -12.43 75.06
C VAL A 10 -17.22 -11.84 73.73
N CYS A 11 -16.57 -10.72 73.45
CA CYS A 11 -16.12 -10.31 72.13
C CYS A 11 -17.20 -10.12 71.06
N ALA A 12 -17.78 -8.92 71.11
CA ALA A 12 -18.06 -8.15 69.91
C ALA A 12 -16.76 -7.95 69.10
N ALA A 13 -16.47 -8.86 68.17
CA ALA A 13 -15.42 -8.68 67.15
C ALA A 13 -15.69 -9.63 65.97
N LEU A 14 -16.75 -9.38 65.21
CA LEU A 14 -16.96 -10.01 63.91
C LEU A 14 -17.26 -8.96 62.83
N LEU A 15 -16.27 -8.12 62.55
CA LEU A 15 -16.21 -7.30 61.34
C LEU A 15 -14.74 -7.21 60.88
N ILE A 16 -14.26 -8.29 60.26
CA ILE A 16 -13.07 -8.21 59.40
C ILE A 16 -13.53 -8.66 58.01
N ALA A 17 -13.92 -7.71 57.19
CA ALA A 17 -14.05 -7.93 55.75
C ALA A 17 -12.63 -8.01 55.17
N PRO A 18 -12.26 -9.05 54.40
CA PRO A 18 -11.05 -8.97 53.60
C PRO A 18 -11.31 -7.97 52.48
N ALA A 19 -10.49 -6.91 52.43
CA ALA A 19 -10.39 -6.06 51.25
C ALA A 19 -9.86 -6.94 50.10
N ALA A 20 -10.77 -7.47 49.29
CA ALA A 20 -10.42 -8.10 48.03
C ALA A 20 -9.77 -7.01 47.15
N GLY A 21 -8.45 -7.09 46.99
CA GLY A 21 -7.74 -6.29 46.01
C GLY A 21 -8.31 -6.58 44.64
N ALA A 22 -9.01 -5.62 44.05
CA ALA A 22 -9.52 -5.73 42.70
C ALA A 22 -8.32 -5.92 41.74
N GLN A 23 -8.28 -7.08 41.08
CA GLN A 23 -7.29 -7.39 40.05
C GLN A 23 -7.41 -6.36 38.93
N THR A 24 -6.33 -5.64 38.64
CA THR A 24 -6.32 -4.67 37.54
C THR A 24 -6.33 -5.44 36.22
N ASP A 25 -7.41 -5.25 35.46
CA ASP A 25 -7.68 -5.95 34.21
C ASP A 25 -6.62 -5.59 33.15
N SER A 26 -5.75 -6.55 32.81
CA SER A 26 -4.70 -6.40 31.79
C SER A 26 -5.23 -6.50 30.36
N SER A 27 -6.55 -6.64 30.17
CA SER A 27 -7.17 -6.72 28.84
C SER A 27 -7.47 -5.36 28.18
N LYS A 28 -7.17 -4.23 28.84
CA LYS A 28 -7.18 -2.91 28.20
C LYS A 28 -6.07 -2.83 27.15
N ALA A 29 -6.42 -3.16 25.90
CA ALA A 29 -5.54 -3.00 24.76
C ALA A 29 -5.08 -1.52 24.67
N PRO A 30 -3.77 -1.25 24.58
CA PRO A 30 -3.28 0.11 24.37
C PRO A 30 -3.82 0.63 23.03
N THR A 31 -4.35 1.85 23.02
CA THR A 31 -4.69 2.55 21.79
C THR A 31 -3.39 2.87 21.06
N LEU A 32 -3.12 2.14 19.98
CA LEU A 32 -1.97 2.36 19.12
C LEU A 32 -2.25 3.55 18.20
N ASP A 33 -1.27 4.44 18.07
CA ASP A 33 -1.32 5.50 17.07
C ASP A 33 -1.24 4.89 15.66
N GLY A 34 -2.11 5.37 14.78
CA GLY A 34 -2.10 4.94 13.37
C GLY A 34 -0.83 5.40 12.67
N ILE A 35 -0.06 4.46 12.13
CA ILE A 35 1.11 4.77 11.30
C ILE A 35 0.66 4.81 9.82
N ALA A 36 0.79 5.96 9.18
CA ALA A 36 0.56 6.10 7.75
C ALA A 36 1.82 5.62 6.98
N VAL A 37 1.73 4.45 6.33
CA VAL A 37 2.80 3.93 5.48
C VAL A 37 2.62 4.47 4.08
N THR A 38 3.52 5.38 3.67
CA THR A 38 3.55 5.89 2.30
C THR A 38 4.54 5.04 1.50
N ALA A 39 4.06 4.29 0.52
CA ALA A 39 4.93 3.47 -0.31
C ALA A 39 5.55 4.28 -1.46
N TYR A 40 6.86 4.10 -1.69
CA TYR A 40 7.61 4.49 -2.90
C TYR A 40 7.77 5.98 -3.22
N LEU A 41 7.16 6.91 -2.47
CA LEU A 41 7.41 8.34 -2.62
C LEU A 41 8.66 8.77 -1.84
N GLY A 42 9.68 9.28 -2.56
CA GLY A 42 10.81 10.00 -1.96
C GLY A 42 12.02 9.16 -1.53
N THR A 43 11.98 7.83 -1.71
CA THR A 43 13.11 6.93 -1.46
C THR A 43 14.11 6.92 -2.62
N GLN A 44 15.39 6.77 -2.34
CA GLN A 44 16.41 6.63 -3.38
C GLN A 44 16.15 5.36 -4.20
N LEU A 45 16.40 5.39 -5.52
CA LEU A 45 16.08 4.26 -6.41
C LEU A 45 16.70 2.92 -5.97
N GLN A 46 17.83 2.98 -5.26
CA GLN A 46 18.56 1.81 -4.76
C GLN A 46 17.89 1.15 -3.55
N GLU A 47 17.04 1.88 -2.83
CA GLU A 47 16.34 1.40 -1.63
C GLU A 47 14.96 0.82 -1.98
N LEU A 48 14.50 1.02 -3.22
CA LEU A 48 13.22 0.52 -3.69
C LEU A 48 13.29 -1.00 -3.90
N PRO A 49 12.46 -1.80 -3.21
CA PRO A 49 12.36 -3.24 -3.42
C PRO A 49 11.53 -3.57 -4.68
N ALA A 50 11.71 -2.81 -5.76
CA ALA A 50 10.96 -2.93 -7.00
C ALA A 50 11.87 -2.65 -8.20
N ALA A 51 11.59 -3.32 -9.32
CA ALA A 51 12.28 -3.04 -10.57
C ALA A 51 11.73 -1.76 -11.20
N VAL A 52 12.54 -0.70 -11.17
CA VAL A 52 12.21 0.61 -11.76
C VAL A 52 13.08 0.82 -12.98
N ASN A 53 12.49 1.33 -14.06
CA ASN A 53 13.24 1.84 -15.21
C ASN A 53 12.86 3.29 -15.47
N ILE A 54 13.85 4.14 -15.76
CA ILE A 54 13.68 5.56 -16.06
C ILE A 54 14.15 5.81 -17.48
N ILE A 55 13.25 6.34 -18.30
CA ILE A 55 13.57 6.82 -19.64
C ILE A 55 13.77 8.34 -19.54
N THR A 56 15.01 8.78 -19.73
CA THR A 56 15.39 10.19 -19.69
C THR A 56 14.95 10.92 -20.97
N ALA A 57 14.83 12.24 -20.90
CA ALA A 57 14.53 13.08 -22.08
C ALA A 57 15.56 12.89 -23.20
N ALA A 58 16.85 12.71 -22.85
CA ALA A 58 17.89 12.42 -23.82
C ALA A 58 17.67 11.08 -24.53
N GLN A 59 17.28 10.02 -23.81
CA GLN A 59 16.94 8.72 -24.41
C GLN A 59 15.69 8.78 -25.28
N LEU A 60 14.72 9.60 -24.88
CA LEU A 60 13.49 9.82 -25.64
C LEU A 60 13.79 10.55 -26.97
N GLY A 61 14.58 11.62 -26.92
CA GLY A 61 14.98 12.41 -28.09
C GLY A 61 15.97 11.73 -29.04
N ARG A 62 16.51 10.55 -28.69
CA ARG A 62 17.27 9.69 -29.63
C ARG A 62 16.35 9.06 -30.69
N PHE A 63 15.07 8.99 -30.40
CA PHE A 63 14.05 8.49 -31.32
C PHE A 63 13.17 9.65 -31.78
N SER A 64 12.34 9.42 -32.80
CA SER A 64 11.40 10.44 -33.25
C SER A 64 10.44 10.83 -32.11
N ASN A 65 10.33 12.13 -31.83
CA ASN A 65 9.41 12.69 -30.82
C ASN A 65 7.93 12.42 -31.13
N SER A 66 7.62 11.87 -32.31
CA SER A 66 6.26 11.50 -32.70
C SER A 66 5.78 10.17 -32.12
N ASN A 67 6.66 9.29 -31.61
CA ASN A 67 6.22 7.98 -31.13
C ASN A 67 7.05 7.42 -29.95
N LEU A 68 6.37 7.17 -28.83
CA LEU A 68 6.88 6.51 -27.63
C LEU A 68 7.35 5.06 -27.85
N LEU A 69 6.87 4.42 -28.92
CA LEU A 69 7.08 3.00 -29.19
C LEU A 69 8.56 2.62 -29.19
N GLN A 70 9.42 3.39 -29.86
CA GLN A 70 10.85 3.05 -29.95
C GLN A 70 11.56 3.22 -28.62
N ALA A 71 11.28 4.32 -27.90
CA ALA A 71 11.86 4.58 -26.59
C ALA A 71 11.47 3.52 -25.56
N LEU A 72 10.20 3.09 -25.55
CA LEU A 72 9.73 2.04 -24.66
C LEU A 72 10.31 0.67 -25.01
N ASN A 73 10.51 0.37 -26.29
CA ASN A 73 11.13 -0.88 -26.74
C ASN A 73 12.63 -0.95 -26.44
N ALA A 74 13.30 0.16 -26.18
CA ALA A 74 14.68 0.17 -25.69
C ALA A 74 14.78 -0.26 -24.22
N SER A 75 13.68 -0.28 -23.47
CA SER A 75 13.63 -0.75 -22.08
C SER A 75 13.53 -2.28 -22.02
N PRO A 76 14.35 -2.96 -21.20
CA PRO A 76 14.19 -4.39 -20.98
C PRO A 76 12.83 -4.71 -20.31
N GLY A 77 12.25 -5.85 -20.68
CA GLY A 77 11.01 -6.35 -20.08
C GLY A 77 9.73 -5.59 -20.48
N VAL A 78 9.84 -4.61 -21.38
CA VAL A 78 8.71 -3.85 -21.95
C VAL A 78 8.72 -4.02 -23.46
N ARG A 79 7.53 -4.23 -24.04
CA ARG A 79 7.35 -4.29 -25.49
C ARG A 79 6.08 -3.53 -25.87
N MET A 80 6.22 -2.61 -26.81
CA MET A 80 5.12 -1.86 -27.39
C MET A 80 5.00 -2.15 -28.89
N GLU A 81 3.80 -2.47 -29.34
CA GLU A 81 3.48 -2.77 -30.73
C GLU A 81 2.33 -1.89 -31.20
N GLU A 82 2.46 -1.35 -32.42
CA GLU A 82 1.40 -0.64 -33.10
C GLU A 82 0.76 -1.57 -34.13
N ARG A 83 -0.54 -1.82 -34.00
CA ARG A 83 -1.28 -2.74 -34.89
C ARG A 83 -1.97 -2.02 -36.05
N SER A 84 -2.30 -0.75 -35.84
CA SER A 84 -2.86 0.18 -36.81
C SER A 84 -2.60 1.60 -36.27
N PRO A 85 -2.65 2.65 -37.10
CA PRO A 85 -2.44 4.02 -36.64
C PRO A 85 -3.24 4.35 -35.38
N GLY A 86 -2.54 4.64 -34.27
CA GLY A 86 -3.15 4.97 -32.98
C GLY A 86 -3.64 3.80 -32.11
N SER A 87 -3.49 2.55 -32.58
CA SER A 87 -3.82 1.34 -31.83
C SER A 87 -2.55 0.66 -31.32
N TYR A 88 -2.27 0.87 -30.04
CA TYR A 88 -1.09 0.35 -29.38
C TYR A 88 -1.38 -0.79 -28.43
N ARG A 89 -0.46 -1.74 -28.35
CA ARG A 89 -0.39 -2.80 -27.37
C ARG A 89 0.85 -2.57 -26.53
N LEU A 90 0.69 -2.57 -25.21
CA LEU A 90 1.80 -2.44 -24.27
C LEU A 90 1.87 -3.68 -23.39
N ASN A 91 3.05 -4.31 -23.41
CA ASN A 91 3.33 -5.56 -22.74
C ASN A 91 4.47 -5.32 -21.75
N ILE A 92 4.23 -5.61 -20.46
CA ILE A 92 5.24 -5.52 -19.42
C ILE A 92 5.33 -6.88 -18.77
N ARG A 93 6.51 -7.52 -18.82
CA ARG A 93 6.76 -8.85 -18.23
C ARG A 93 5.68 -9.90 -18.57
N GLY A 94 5.21 -9.93 -19.81
CA GLY A 94 4.23 -10.90 -20.29
C GLY A 94 2.76 -10.56 -20.03
N SER A 95 2.41 -9.34 -19.62
CA SER A 95 1.02 -8.91 -19.42
C SER A 95 0.10 -9.10 -20.64
N ALA A 96 0.68 -9.16 -21.84
CA ALA A 96 0.03 -9.39 -23.12
C ALA A 96 -0.76 -10.69 -23.23
N VAL A 97 -0.33 -11.75 -22.53
CA VAL A 97 -0.81 -13.13 -22.75
C VAL A 97 -2.32 -13.24 -22.54
N ARG A 98 -2.90 -12.41 -21.68
CA ARG A 98 -4.34 -12.35 -21.42
C ARG A 98 -5.01 -11.08 -21.94
N SER A 99 -4.33 -10.31 -22.80
CA SER A 99 -4.81 -9.04 -23.33
C SER A 99 -4.38 -8.87 -24.79
N PRO A 100 -4.98 -9.61 -25.74
CA PRO A 100 -4.68 -9.46 -27.15
C PRO A 100 -5.06 -8.08 -27.72
N PHE A 101 -5.84 -7.27 -26.98
CA PHE A 101 -6.25 -5.92 -27.39
C PHE A 101 -6.08 -4.94 -26.24
N GLY A 102 -5.34 -3.85 -26.48
CA GLY A 102 -5.14 -2.77 -25.50
C GLY A 102 -4.13 -3.08 -24.41
N VAL A 103 -4.17 -2.25 -23.35
CA VAL A 103 -3.14 -2.14 -22.30
C VAL A 103 -3.76 -2.54 -20.96
N ARG A 104 -4.09 -3.82 -20.78
CA ARG A 104 -4.74 -4.29 -19.54
C ARG A 104 -3.72 -4.59 -18.44
N ASN A 105 -4.16 -4.47 -17.19
CA ASN A 105 -3.37 -4.72 -15.98
C ASN A 105 -2.11 -3.83 -15.85
N VAL A 106 -2.07 -2.72 -16.58
CA VAL A 106 -1.05 -1.69 -16.45
C VAL A 106 -1.77 -0.39 -16.14
N LYS A 107 -1.43 0.24 -15.02
CA LYS A 107 -1.97 1.54 -14.65
C LYS A 107 -1.00 2.61 -15.11
N ILE A 108 -1.47 3.50 -15.97
CA ILE A 108 -0.67 4.57 -16.54
C ILE A 108 -1.10 5.88 -15.90
N TYR A 109 -0.11 6.69 -15.56
CA TYR A 109 -0.29 8.01 -14.99
C TYR A 109 0.38 9.03 -15.90
N TYR A 110 -0.29 10.15 -16.11
CA TYR A 110 0.26 11.31 -16.80
C TYR A 110 0.19 12.50 -15.84
N SER A 111 1.34 13.09 -15.50
CA SER A 111 1.44 14.16 -14.49
C SER A 111 0.75 13.83 -13.15
N GLY A 112 0.87 12.56 -12.71
CA GLY A 112 0.24 12.07 -11.47
C GLY A 112 -1.25 11.73 -11.58
N ILE A 113 -1.89 12.03 -12.70
CA ILE A 113 -3.32 11.76 -12.94
C ILE A 113 -3.46 10.41 -13.65
N PRO A 114 -4.37 9.51 -13.22
CA PRO A 114 -4.61 8.26 -13.92
C PRO A 114 -5.07 8.54 -15.36
N PHE A 115 -4.29 8.06 -16.31
CA PHE A 115 -4.55 8.21 -17.74
C PHE A 115 -5.32 7.02 -18.33
N THR A 116 -5.31 5.90 -17.61
CA THR A 116 -6.04 4.69 -18.00
C THR A 116 -7.54 4.86 -17.71
N ALA A 117 -8.38 4.62 -18.73
CA ALA A 117 -9.83 4.63 -18.58
C ALA A 117 -10.31 3.48 -17.66
N PRO A 118 -11.52 3.58 -17.06
CA PRO A 118 -12.06 2.52 -16.18
C PRO A 118 -12.11 1.13 -16.83
N GLY A 119 -12.26 1.07 -18.16
CA GLY A 119 -12.22 -0.18 -18.94
C GLY A 119 -10.81 -0.75 -19.18
N GLY A 120 -9.75 -0.14 -18.63
CA GLY A 120 -8.36 -0.57 -18.80
C GLY A 120 -7.74 -0.16 -20.15
N ALA A 121 -8.40 0.71 -20.92
CA ALA A 121 -7.86 1.24 -22.17
C ALA A 121 -7.02 2.50 -21.90
N SER A 122 -5.89 2.64 -22.56
CA SER A 122 -5.04 3.83 -22.50
C SER A 122 -4.72 4.29 -23.92
N MET A 123 -5.01 5.56 -24.23
CA MET A 123 -4.85 6.14 -25.56
C MET A 123 -3.47 6.78 -25.72
N PHE A 124 -2.46 6.00 -26.10
CA PHE A 124 -1.09 6.56 -26.23
C PHE A 124 -0.94 7.60 -27.35
N ASN A 125 -1.85 7.62 -28.32
CA ASN A 125 -1.81 8.52 -29.47
C ASN A 125 -2.09 10.00 -29.12
N ILE A 126 -2.69 10.28 -27.96
CA ILE A 126 -2.97 11.66 -27.53
C ILE A 126 -1.83 12.26 -26.69
N ILE A 127 -0.80 11.46 -26.36
CA ILE A 127 0.34 11.94 -25.60
C ILE A 127 1.32 12.60 -26.57
N ILE A 128 1.56 13.89 -26.36
CA ILE A 128 2.56 14.66 -27.08
C ILE A 128 3.82 14.69 -26.21
N LEU A 129 4.95 14.28 -26.78
CA LEU A 129 6.25 14.39 -26.12
C LEU A 129 6.75 15.84 -26.23
N PRO A 130 7.32 16.41 -25.16
CA PRO A 130 7.90 17.76 -25.18
C PRO A 130 9.13 17.86 -26.08
#